data_AF-A0A7V5YYE8-F1
#
_entry.id   AF-A0A7V5YYE8-F1
#
_cell.length_a   1.000
_cell.length_b   1.000
_cell.length_c   1.000
_cell.angle_alpha   90.00
_cell.angle_beta   90.00
_cell.angle_gamma   90.00
#
_symmetry.space_group_name_H-M   'P 1'
#
loop_
_entity.id
_entity.type
_entity.pdbx_description
1 polymer ?
#
loop_
_entity_poly.entity_id
_entity_poly.type
_entity_poly.pdbx_seq_one_letter_code
_entity_poly.pdbx_strand_id
1 'polypeptide(L)'
;MSREEPRVVAQPPVSAGNCLCPMCTYGLQRPKEVRAEKLLQEILGPEEYAQVHSLNGLRIPSKLIPGVSYVIQAVGRCMLADKDGNLFGHLCLVPVGDVPLADHVLGLVLLARHDEERLLANGNVFGPPTELLIRIRQLRDKLPATARPRPGRPLSASLRLAVASIGQWMRRIGRRLQRRD
;
A
#
# COMPACT_ATOMS: atom_id res chain seq x y z
N MET A 1 -48.00 -23.53 -48.43
CA MET A 1 -46.98 -24.37 -47.75
C MET A 1 -45.70 -24.15 -48.55
N SER A 2 -44.66 -23.49 -48.06
CA SER A 2 -43.97 -23.70 -46.78
C SER A 2 -43.42 -22.37 -46.24
N ARG A 3 -43.49 -22.17 -44.92
CA ARG A 3 -42.81 -21.07 -44.21
C ARG A 3 -41.36 -21.49 -44.02
N GLU A 4 -40.41 -20.73 -44.59
CA GLU A 4 -39.01 -20.80 -44.19
C GLU A 4 -38.85 -20.15 -42.81
N GLU A 5 -38.50 -20.95 -41.82
CA GLU A 5 -38.04 -20.46 -40.51
C GLU A 5 -36.61 -19.91 -40.65
N PRO A 6 -36.29 -18.75 -40.06
CA PRO A 6 -34.92 -18.29 -40.01
C PRO A 6 -34.11 -19.18 -39.06
N ARG A 7 -33.10 -19.87 -39.60
CA ARG A 7 -32.09 -20.58 -38.80
C ARG A 7 -31.45 -19.62 -37.81
N VAL A 8 -31.75 -19.79 -36.53
CA VAL A 8 -30.99 -19.20 -35.44
C VAL A 8 -29.59 -19.79 -35.49
N VAL A 9 -28.63 -19.01 -36.00
CA VAL A 9 -27.21 -19.32 -35.85
C VAL A 9 -26.90 -19.16 -34.37
N ALA A 10 -26.85 -20.30 -33.66
CA ALA A 10 -26.38 -20.34 -32.29
C ALA A 10 -24.96 -19.76 -32.28
N GLN A 11 -24.82 -18.58 -31.66
CA GLN A 11 -23.50 -18.03 -31.38
C GLN A 11 -22.75 -19.04 -30.50
N PRO A 12 -21.49 -19.38 -30.83
CA PRO A 12 -20.69 -20.19 -29.94
C PRO A 12 -20.52 -19.45 -28.61
N PRO A 13 -20.40 -20.16 -27.48
CA PRO A 13 -20.20 -19.52 -26.18
C PRO A 13 -18.95 -18.64 -26.27
N VAL A 14 -19.14 -17.37 -25.93
CA VAL A 14 -18.10 -16.35 -25.96
C VAL A 14 -16.92 -16.87 -25.13
N SER A 15 -15.83 -17.19 -25.83
CA SER A 15 -14.59 -17.63 -25.20
C SER A 15 -14.13 -16.54 -24.24
N ALA A 16 -14.12 -16.85 -22.95
CA ALA A 16 -13.45 -16.05 -21.96
C ALA A 16 -11.96 -15.96 -22.34
N GLY A 17 -11.53 -14.80 -22.80
CA GLY A 17 -10.13 -14.49 -23.00
C GLY A 17 -9.79 -13.93 -24.37
N ASN A 18 -9.28 -12.71 -24.34
CA ASN A 18 -8.45 -12.06 -25.36
C ASN A 18 -9.20 -11.32 -26.47
N CYS A 19 -9.85 -10.22 -26.08
CA CYS A 19 -9.99 -9.07 -26.96
C CYS A 19 -8.62 -8.40 -27.15
N LEU A 20 -8.04 -8.54 -28.34
CA LEU A 20 -6.78 -7.90 -28.76
C LEU A 20 -7.03 -6.47 -29.28
N CYS A 21 -7.64 -5.59 -28.48
CA CYS A 21 -7.72 -4.16 -28.82
C CYS A 21 -6.95 -3.30 -27.80
N PRO A 22 -6.17 -2.30 -28.24
CA PRO A 22 -5.32 -1.49 -27.36
C PRO A 22 -6.11 -0.57 -26.41
N MET A 23 -7.44 -0.52 -26.53
CA MET A 23 -8.37 0.16 -25.62
C MET A 23 -9.04 -0.78 -24.59
N CYS A 24 -8.83 -2.11 -24.65
CA CYS A 24 -9.44 -3.08 -23.72
C CYS A 24 -8.65 -3.31 -22.43
N THR A 25 -7.60 -2.55 -22.15
CA THR A 25 -6.86 -2.63 -20.88
C THR A 25 -7.74 -2.31 -19.67
N TYR A 26 -8.83 -1.57 -19.85
CA TYR A 26 -9.83 -1.31 -18.82
C TYR A 26 -10.84 -2.46 -18.61
N GLY A 27 -11.05 -3.34 -19.59
CA GLY A 27 -12.05 -4.43 -19.53
C GLY A 27 -11.56 -5.71 -18.86
N LEU A 28 -10.24 -5.85 -18.64
CA LEU A 28 -9.60 -7.01 -18.03
C LEU A 28 -8.81 -6.64 -16.77
N GLN A 29 -9.17 -5.56 -16.07
CA GLN A 29 -8.64 -5.37 -14.71
C GLN A 29 -9.10 -6.57 -13.87
N ARG A 30 -8.16 -7.34 -13.31
CA ARG A 30 -8.56 -8.46 -12.46
C ARG A 30 -9.31 -7.89 -11.24
N PRO A 31 -10.24 -8.64 -10.64
CA PRO A 31 -11.07 -8.11 -9.56
C PRO A 31 -10.29 -7.51 -8.37
N LYS A 32 -9.03 -7.94 -8.18
CA LYS A 32 -8.15 -7.45 -7.12
C LYS A 32 -7.69 -6.01 -7.38
N GLU A 33 -7.37 -5.68 -8.62
CA GLU A 33 -6.91 -4.37 -9.08
C GLU A 33 -8.04 -3.34 -8.97
N VAL A 34 -9.25 -3.69 -9.43
CA VAL A 34 -10.44 -2.81 -9.31
C VAL A 34 -10.75 -2.50 -7.84
N ARG A 35 -10.69 -3.52 -6.98
CA ARG A 35 -10.92 -3.36 -5.54
C ARG A 35 -9.86 -2.47 -4.89
N ALA A 36 -8.60 -2.67 -5.24
CA ALA A 36 -7.48 -1.88 -4.74
C ALA A 36 -7.57 -0.41 -5.17
N GLU A 37 -7.95 -0.16 -6.43
CA GLU A 37 -8.11 1.18 -6.98
C GLU A 37 -9.25 1.94 -6.29
N LYS A 38 -10.40 1.30 -6.07
CA LYS A 38 -11.51 1.89 -5.30
C LYS A 38 -11.11 2.25 -3.88
N LEU A 39 -10.40 1.36 -3.18
CA LEU A 39 -9.93 1.63 -1.83
C LEU A 39 -8.94 2.82 -1.79
N LEU A 40 -8.06 2.91 -2.79
CA LEU A 40 -7.14 4.04 -2.92
C LEU A 40 -7.89 5.36 -3.12
N GLN A 41 -8.93 5.38 -3.98
CA GLN A 41 -9.78 6.55 -4.20
C GLN A 41 -10.52 6.98 -2.93
N GLU A 42 -11.08 6.02 -2.18
CA GLU A 42 -11.80 6.31 -0.93
C GLU A 42 -10.90 6.90 0.16
N ILE A 43 -9.65 6.46 0.26
CA ILE A 43 -8.72 6.92 1.31
C ILE A 43 -8.10 8.29 0.98
N LEU A 44 -7.75 8.54 -0.28
CA LEU A 44 -7.10 9.77 -0.71
C LEU A 44 -8.09 10.91 -0.98
N GLY A 45 -9.34 10.59 -1.30
CA GLY A 45 -10.26 11.56 -1.86
C GLY A 45 -9.83 12.00 -3.27
N PRO A 46 -10.67 12.79 -3.97
CA PRO A 46 -10.52 13.04 -5.40
C PRO A 46 -9.27 13.85 -5.77
N GLU A 47 -8.91 14.85 -4.96
CA GLU A 47 -7.77 15.74 -5.27
C GLU A 47 -6.43 15.03 -5.11
N GLU A 48 -6.22 14.34 -3.98
CA GLU A 48 -4.97 13.61 -3.74
C GLU A 48 -4.84 12.41 -4.68
N TYR A 49 -5.96 11.75 -5.00
CA TYR A 49 -5.98 10.72 -6.04
C TYR A 49 -5.51 11.27 -7.39
N ALA A 50 -6.04 12.43 -7.81
CA ALA A 50 -5.57 13.09 -9.02
C ALA A 50 -4.06 13.44 -8.95
N GLN A 51 -3.55 13.85 -7.80
CA GLN A 51 -2.12 14.12 -7.61
C GLN A 51 -1.25 12.87 -7.77
N VAL A 52 -1.67 11.71 -7.22
CA VAL A 52 -0.96 10.43 -7.39
C VAL A 52 -0.80 10.06 -8.88
N HIS A 53 -1.81 10.36 -9.69
CA HIS A 53 -1.81 10.11 -11.14
C HIS A 53 -1.14 11.22 -11.97
N SER A 54 -0.76 12.33 -11.35
CA SER A 54 -0.05 13.42 -12.01
C SER A 54 1.44 13.13 -12.17
N LEU A 55 2.10 13.85 -13.08
CA LEU A 55 3.56 13.79 -13.24
C LEU A 55 4.31 14.23 -11.97
N ASN A 56 3.71 15.14 -11.19
CA ASN A 56 4.30 15.69 -9.98
C ASN A 56 4.16 14.76 -8.76
N GLY A 57 3.28 13.76 -8.84
CA GLY A 57 2.96 12.84 -7.75
C GLY A 57 2.29 13.50 -6.55
N LEU A 58 1.83 12.66 -5.62
CA LEU A 58 1.33 13.09 -4.31
C LEU A 58 2.52 13.38 -3.39
N ARG A 59 2.57 14.61 -2.86
CA ARG A 59 3.60 15.04 -1.91
C ARG A 59 3.14 14.85 -0.48
N ILE A 60 3.96 14.16 0.32
CA ILE A 60 3.72 13.93 1.75
C ILE A 60 4.95 14.43 2.51
N PRO A 61 4.83 15.46 3.37
CA PRO A 61 5.97 15.96 4.13
C PRO A 61 6.44 14.92 5.16
N SER A 62 7.76 14.78 5.29
CA SER A 62 8.38 13.96 6.34
C SER A 62 8.16 14.60 7.70
N LYS A 63 7.78 13.79 8.70
CA LYS A 63 7.66 14.21 10.10
C LYS A 63 9.00 14.04 10.84
N LEU A 64 9.81 13.07 10.42
CA LEU A 64 11.09 12.75 11.03
C LEU A 64 12.27 13.56 10.48
N ILE A 65 12.19 14.03 9.23
CA ILE A 65 13.27 14.71 8.52
C ILE A 65 12.77 16.07 8.01
N PRO A 66 12.97 17.16 8.78
CA PRO A 66 12.53 18.48 8.38
C PRO A 66 13.06 18.89 7.00
N GLY A 67 12.19 19.44 6.16
CA GLY A 67 12.54 19.89 4.81
C GLY A 67 12.63 18.77 3.76
N VAL A 68 12.21 17.54 4.09
CA VAL A 68 12.09 16.44 3.12
C VAL A 68 10.62 16.10 2.90
N SER A 69 10.26 15.75 1.66
CA SER A 69 8.96 15.19 1.32
C SER A 69 9.09 13.93 0.48
N TYR A 70 8.14 13.02 0.65
CA TYR A 70 7.96 11.83 -0.17
C TYR A 70 7.04 12.18 -1.34
N VAL A 71 7.45 11.85 -2.56
CA VAL A 71 6.66 12.05 -3.78
C VAL A 71 6.24 10.67 -4.29
N ILE A 72 4.96 10.34 -4.16
CA ILE A 72 4.40 9.03 -4.53
C ILE A 72 3.64 9.15 -5.84
N GLN A 73 3.94 8.25 -6.79
CA GLN A 73 3.30 8.19 -8.09
C GLN A 73 2.51 6.89 -8.27
N ALA A 74 1.47 6.92 -9.11
CA ALA A 74 0.61 5.77 -9.43
C ALA A 74 1.38 4.53 -9.92
N VAL A 75 2.60 4.71 -10.43
CA VAL A 75 3.50 3.64 -10.86
C VAL A 75 4.26 2.96 -9.71
N GLY A 76 3.89 3.23 -8.45
CA GLY A 76 4.51 2.60 -7.28
C GLY A 76 5.90 3.13 -6.92
N ARG A 77 6.27 4.30 -7.46
CA ARG A 77 7.53 4.98 -7.18
C ARG A 77 7.37 5.93 -6.00
N CYS A 78 8.37 5.96 -5.12
CA CYS A 78 8.50 6.94 -4.05
C CYS A 78 9.83 7.67 -4.21
N MET A 79 9.76 8.96 -4.55
CA MET A 79 10.93 9.84 -4.67
C MET A 79 11.09 10.70 -3.42
N LEU A 80 12.30 11.17 -3.17
CA LEU A 80 12.62 12.09 -2.08
C LEU A 80 12.85 13.48 -2.68
N ALA A 81 12.13 14.47 -2.15
CA ALA A 81 12.25 15.86 -2.55
C ALA A 81 12.66 16.75 -1.38
N ASP A 82 13.50 17.75 -1.64
CA ASP A 82 13.84 18.78 -0.66
C ASP A 82 12.71 19.81 -0.48
N LYS A 83 12.96 20.82 0.35
CA LYS A 83 12.02 21.93 0.65
C LYS A 83 11.69 22.79 -0.58
N ASP A 84 12.62 22.86 -1.54
CA ASP A 84 12.51 23.65 -2.76
C ASP A 84 11.84 22.83 -3.88
N GLY A 85 11.57 21.55 -3.61
CA GLY A 85 10.86 20.64 -4.48
C GLY A 85 11.78 19.79 -5.38
N ASN A 86 13.10 19.91 -5.26
CA ASN A 86 14.05 19.18 -6.09
C ASN A 86 14.14 17.73 -5.65
N LEU A 87 14.06 16.81 -6.63
CA LEU A 87 14.21 15.38 -6.40
C LEU A 87 15.69 15.05 -6.23
N PHE A 88 16.06 14.43 -5.11
CA PHE A 88 17.46 14.10 -4.80
C PHE A 88 17.71 12.61 -4.55
N GLY A 89 16.65 11.80 -4.48
CA GLY A 89 16.77 10.38 -4.23
C GLY A 89 15.48 9.61 -4.46
N HIS A 90 15.57 8.30 -4.30
CA HIS A 90 14.42 7.39 -4.36
C HIS A 90 14.42 6.44 -3.17
N LEU A 91 13.22 6.16 -2.67
CA LEU A 91 12.95 5.18 -1.64
C LEU A 91 12.23 3.99 -2.27
N CYS A 92 12.91 2.86 -2.36
CA CYS A 92 12.31 1.63 -2.83
C CYS A 92 11.83 0.80 -1.66
N LEU A 93 10.52 0.53 -1.65
CA LEU A 93 9.91 -0.50 -0.82
C LEU A 93 9.33 -1.55 -1.77
N VAL A 94 9.68 -2.81 -1.57
CA VAL A 94 9.20 -3.90 -2.43
C VAL A 94 8.29 -4.80 -1.60
N PRO A 95 7.04 -5.03 -2.03
CA PRO A 95 6.14 -5.92 -1.31
C PRO A 95 6.65 -7.37 -1.36
N VAL A 96 6.38 -8.12 -0.31
CA VAL A 96 6.64 -9.56 -0.29
C VAL A 96 5.44 -10.28 -0.90
N GLY A 97 5.59 -10.77 -2.13
CA GLY A 97 4.55 -11.47 -2.87
C GLY A 97 3.87 -10.61 -3.94
N ASP A 98 2.87 -11.19 -4.60
CA ASP A 98 2.09 -10.51 -5.65
C ASP A 98 1.05 -9.57 -5.02
N VAL A 99 1.26 -8.26 -5.19
CA VAL A 99 0.41 -7.21 -4.65
C VAL A 99 -0.04 -6.29 -5.80
N PRO A 100 -1.35 -6.02 -5.96
CA PRO A 100 -1.83 -5.08 -6.95
C PRO A 100 -1.14 -3.71 -6.82
N LEU A 101 -0.87 -3.05 -7.94
CA LEU A 101 -0.13 -1.78 -7.93
C LEU A 101 -0.80 -0.71 -7.07
N ALA A 102 -2.13 -0.59 -7.12
CA ALA A 102 -2.87 0.35 -6.29
C ALA A 102 -2.75 0.04 -4.78
N ASP A 103 -2.70 -1.24 -4.39
CA ASP A 103 -2.46 -1.65 -2.99
C ASP A 103 -1.01 -1.30 -2.57
N HIS A 104 -0.04 -1.43 -3.48
CA HIS A 104 1.34 -1.01 -3.23
C HIS A 104 1.46 0.51 -3.05
N VAL A 105 0.84 1.30 -3.92
CA VAL A 105 0.76 2.77 -3.80
C VAL A 105 0.07 3.17 -2.51
N LEU A 106 -1.06 2.54 -2.18
CA LEU A 106 -1.77 2.77 -0.93
C LEU A 106 -0.86 2.48 0.28
N GLY A 107 -0.14 1.36 0.26
CA GLY A 107 0.82 1.00 1.29
C GLY A 107 1.90 2.05 1.49
N LEU A 108 2.48 2.58 0.41
CA LEU A 108 3.45 3.69 0.47
C LEU A 108 2.85 4.94 1.10
N VAL A 109 1.62 5.33 0.72
CA VAL A 109 0.96 6.51 1.27
C VAL A 109 0.67 6.35 2.75
N LEU A 110 0.12 5.20 3.15
CA LEU A 110 -0.21 4.92 4.55
C LEU A 110 1.03 4.92 5.43
N LEU A 111 2.12 4.29 4.98
CA LEU A 111 3.40 4.31 5.69
C LEU A 111 3.96 5.74 5.79
N ALA A 112 4.00 6.49 4.69
CA ALA A 112 4.49 7.88 4.71
C ALA A 112 3.69 8.79 5.65
N ARG A 113 2.36 8.62 5.73
CA ARG A 113 1.49 9.44 6.59
C ARG A 113 1.49 9.01 8.05
N HIS A 114 1.46 7.71 8.31
CA HIS A 114 1.07 7.18 9.61
C HIS A 114 2.14 6.31 10.28
N ASP A 115 3.14 5.83 9.54
CA ASP A 115 4.20 4.96 10.08
C ASP A 115 5.52 5.18 9.33
N GLU A 116 6.00 6.43 9.40
CA GLU A 116 7.19 6.87 8.66
C GLU A 116 8.45 6.13 9.11
N GLU A 117 8.54 5.80 10.41
CA GLU A 117 9.64 4.99 10.94
C GLU A 117 9.71 3.65 10.22
N ARG A 118 8.57 2.98 10.03
CA ARG A 118 8.52 1.71 9.30
C ARG A 118 8.79 1.87 7.82
N LEU A 119 8.37 2.98 7.19
CA LEU A 119 8.75 3.29 5.81
C LEU A 119 10.27 3.34 5.67
N LEU A 120 10.94 4.14 6.51
CA LEU A 120 12.39 4.35 6.44
C LEU A 120 13.17 3.10 6.85
N ALA A 121 12.72 2.38 7.89
CA ALA A 121 13.38 1.17 8.37
C ALA A 121 13.42 0.05 7.31
N ASN A 122 12.45 0.02 6.40
CA ASN A 122 12.29 -1.02 5.38
C ASN A 122 12.59 -0.56 3.96
N GLY A 123 12.64 0.75 3.75
CA GLY A 123 12.98 1.36 2.47
C GLY A 123 14.47 1.28 2.18
N ASN A 124 14.79 0.86 0.96
CA ASN A 124 16.11 1.05 0.39
C ASN A 124 16.20 2.44 -0.22
N VAL A 125 17.20 3.21 0.24
CA VAL A 125 17.37 4.61 -0.15
C VAL A 125 18.56 4.76 -1.09
N PHE A 126 18.28 5.27 -2.27
CA PHE A 126 19.23 5.38 -3.37
C PHE A 126 19.28 6.83 -3.89
N GLY A 127 20.40 7.17 -4.51
CA GLY A 127 20.67 8.52 -5.02
C GLY A 127 22.12 8.94 -4.79
N PRO A 128 22.52 10.10 -5.34
CA PRO A 128 23.82 10.70 -5.08
C PRO A 128 23.98 11.00 -3.58
N PRO A 129 25.21 10.98 -3.04
CA PRO A 129 25.47 11.20 -1.62
C PRO A 129 25.31 12.69 -1.24
N THR A 130 24.07 13.18 -1.24
CA THR A 130 23.73 14.51 -0.73
C THR A 130 23.69 14.51 0.79
N GLU A 131 23.84 15.68 1.41
CA GLU A 131 23.75 15.83 2.86
C GLU A 131 22.42 15.27 3.41
N LEU A 132 21.31 15.55 2.73
CA LEU A 132 19.99 15.02 3.08
C LEU A 132 19.95 13.50 2.99
N LEU A 133 20.49 12.91 1.92
CA LEU A 133 20.49 11.45 1.77
C LEU A 133 21.37 10.75 2.81
N ILE A 134 22.50 11.36 3.16
CA ILE A 134 23.37 10.89 4.25
C ILE A 134 22.62 10.92 5.58
N ARG A 135 21.92 12.03 5.88
CA ARG A 135 21.10 12.16 7.10
C ARG A 135 19.99 11.12 7.17
N ILE A 136 19.32 10.84 6.05
CA ILE A 136 18.29 9.80 5.96
C ILE A 136 18.88 8.42 6.29
N ARG A 137 20.04 8.08 5.72
CA ARG A 137 20.72 6.80 5.99
C ARG A 137 21.11 6.67 7.46
N GLN A 138 21.69 7.71 8.04
CA GLN A 138 22.05 7.75 9.46
C GLN A 138 20.83 7.62 10.38
N LEU A 139 19.71 8.25 10.05
CA LEU A 139 18.47 8.11 10.80
C LEU A 139 17.97 6.66 10.75
N ARG A 140 17.93 6.06 9.56
CA ARG A 140 17.51 4.68 9.35
C ARG A 140 18.30 3.67 10.18
N ASP A 141 19.61 3.89 10.31
CA ASP A 141 20.48 3.00 11.09
C ASP A 141 20.22 3.10 12.60
N LYS A 142 19.65 4.22 13.06
CA LYS A 142 19.25 4.46 14.46
C LYS A 142 17.84 3.99 14.78
N LEU A 143 17.00 3.74 13.78
CA LEU A 143 15.62 3.29 14.01
C LEU A 143 15.60 1.90 14.67
N PRO A 144 14.71 1.68 15.66
CA PRO A 144 14.69 0.45 16.44
C PRO A 144 14.41 -0.75 15.54
N ALA A 145 15.09 -1.88 15.80
CA ALA A 145 14.94 -3.11 15.02
C ALA A 145 13.50 -3.68 15.03
N THR A 146 12.63 -3.21 15.93
CA THR A 146 11.18 -3.52 15.95
C THR A 146 10.41 -2.92 14.76
N ALA A 147 10.95 -1.87 14.12
CA ALA A 147 10.39 -1.29 12.89
C ALA A 147 10.75 -2.11 11.64
N ARG A 148 11.70 -3.05 11.75
CA ARG A 148 12.05 -4.00 10.68
C ARG A 148 11.18 -5.27 10.84
N PRO A 149 10.49 -5.76 9.79
CA PRO A 149 9.78 -7.02 9.86
C PRO A 149 10.80 -8.12 10.11
N ARG A 150 10.68 -8.76 11.27
CA ARG A 150 11.45 -9.96 11.58
C ARG A 150 11.03 -11.05 10.58
N PRO A 151 11.92 -11.54 9.70
CA PRO A 151 11.59 -12.72 8.92
C PRO A 151 11.41 -13.89 9.90
N GLY A 152 10.27 -14.57 9.85
CA GLY A 152 10.08 -15.88 10.51
C GLY A 152 9.38 -15.93 11.87
N ARG A 153 8.59 -14.93 12.28
CA ARG A 153 7.67 -15.14 13.43
C ARG A 153 6.30 -15.64 12.92
N PRO A 154 5.90 -16.89 13.21
CA PRO A 154 4.60 -17.38 12.79
C PRO A 154 3.50 -16.53 13.47
N LEU A 155 2.52 -16.09 12.67
CA LEU A 155 1.34 -15.32 13.09
C LEU A 155 0.62 -15.93 14.32
N SER A 156 0.80 -17.23 14.55
CA SER A 156 0.26 -17.97 15.69
C SER A 156 0.80 -17.52 17.06
N ALA A 157 2.03 -17.00 17.15
CA ALA A 157 2.62 -16.62 18.43
C ALA A 157 2.06 -15.29 18.96
N SER A 158 1.85 -14.31 18.07
CA SER A 158 1.29 -13.00 18.41
C SER A 158 -0.19 -13.11 18.79
N LEU A 159 -0.95 -13.97 18.10
CA LEU A 159 -2.35 -14.26 18.40
C LEU A 159 -2.52 -14.96 19.75
N ARG A 160 -1.64 -15.91 20.09
CA ARG A 160 -1.68 -16.59 21.40
C ARG A 160 -1.43 -15.64 22.56
N LEU A 161 -0.52 -14.67 22.40
CA LEU A 161 -0.25 -13.67 23.43
C LEU A 161 -1.39 -12.67 23.60
N ALA A 162 -2.04 -12.24 22.51
CA ALA A 162 -3.21 -11.36 22.57
C ALA A 162 -4.44 -12.05 23.18
N VAL A 163 -4.68 -13.32 22.88
CA VAL A 163 -5.78 -14.09 23.49
C VAL A 163 -5.51 -14.33 24.98
N ALA A 164 -4.26 -14.58 25.36
CA ALA A 164 -3.89 -14.75 26.77
C ALA A 164 -4.13 -13.48 27.60
N SER A 165 -3.80 -12.29 27.08
CA SER A 165 -3.99 -11.02 27.80
C SER A 165 -5.47 -10.66 27.96
N ILE A 166 -6.29 -10.89 26.93
CA ILE A 166 -7.75 -10.67 26.97
C ILE A 166 -8.40 -11.65 27.97
N GLY A 167 -8.01 -12.92 27.95
CA GLY A 167 -8.53 -13.93 28.89
C GLY A 167 -8.14 -13.67 30.35
N GLN A 168 -6.99 -13.02 30.59
CA GLN A 168 -6.56 -12.62 31.94
C GLN A 168 -7.32 -11.38 32.44
N TRP A 169 -7.63 -10.45 31.54
CA TRP A 169 -8.44 -9.26 31.83
C TRP A 169 -9.90 -9.61 32.13
N MET A 170 -10.53 -10.48 31.32
CA MET A 170 -11.91 -10.95 31.57
C MET A 170 -12.04 -11.69 32.90
N ARG A 171 -11.07 -12.56 33.25
CA ARG A 171 -11.06 -13.24 34.56
C ARG A 171 -10.93 -12.27 35.73
N ARG A 172 -10.22 -11.15 35.55
CA ARG A 172 -10.07 -10.13 36.59
C ARG A 172 -11.36 -9.31 36.77
N ILE A 173 -12.12 -9.07 35.70
CA ILE A 173 -13.43 -8.40 35.77
C ILE A 173 -14.47 -9.33 36.40
N GLY A 174 -14.54 -10.59 36.00
CA GLY A 174 -15.47 -11.57 36.56
C GLY A 174 -15.33 -11.70 38.08
N ARG A 175 -14.10 -11.78 38.60
CA ARG A 175 -13.85 -11.81 40.05
C ARG A 175 -14.21 -10.52 40.80
N ARG A 176 -14.23 -9.36 40.12
CA ARG A 176 -14.63 -8.09 40.75
C ARG A 176 -16.15 -7.94 40.82
N LEU A 177 -16.87 -8.49 39.85
CA LEU A 177 -18.33 -8.50 39.85
C LEU A 177 -18.87 -9.47 40.90
N GLN A 178 -18.23 -10.63 41.07
CA GLN A 178 -18.63 -11.65 42.05
C GLN A 178 -18.36 -11.29 43.53
N ARG A 179 -17.71 -10.15 43.80
CA ARG A 179 -17.49 -9.63 45.17
C ARG A 179 -18.38 -8.43 45.51
N ARG A 180 -19.32 -8.09 44.62
CA ARG A 180 -20.28 -6.98 44.79
C ARG A 180 -21.72 -7.45 45.06
N ASP A 181 -21.92 -8.76 45.17
CA ASP A 181 -23.07 -9.39 45.83
C ASP A 181 -22.63 -9.89 47.21
#